data_AF-A0A1E7N7H8-F1
#
_entry.id   AF-A0A1E7N7H8-F1
#
_cell.length_a   1.000
_cell.length_b   1.000
_cell.length_c   1.000
_cell.angle_alpha   90.00
_cell.angle_beta   90.00
_cell.angle_gamma   90.00
#
_symmetry.space_group_name_H-M   'P 1'
#
loop_
_entity.id
_entity.type
_entity.pdbx_description
1 polymer ?
#
loop_
_entity_poly.entity_id
_entity_poly.type
_entity_poly.pdbx_seq_one_letter_code
_entity_poly.pdbx_strand_id
1 'polypeptide(L)' 'MSSTGGRSGGHDDAALDEIELTGELMIAATASTGERLPTERIDEVLLDRVDPARTEREGDG' A
#
# COMPACT_ATOMS: atom_id res chain seq x y z
N MET A 1 3.17 29.67 -22.67
CA MET A 1 3.52 29.76 -21.24
C MET A 1 2.74 28.67 -20.52
N SER A 2 3.38 27.54 -20.22
CA SER A 2 2.73 26.47 -19.47
C SER A 2 2.57 26.93 -18.03
N SER A 3 1.32 27.14 -17.63
CA SER A 3 0.97 27.41 -16.25
C SER A 3 1.14 26.11 -15.45
N THR A 4 2.31 25.87 -14.89
CA THR A 4 2.48 25.02 -13.69
C THR A 4 1.98 25.81 -12.48
N GLY A 5 0.74 26.31 -12.55
CA GLY A 5 0.03 26.85 -11.41
C GLY A 5 -0.66 25.70 -10.70
N GLY A 6 -0.15 25.29 -9.53
CA GLY A 6 -0.95 24.50 -8.59
C GLY A 6 -0.31 23.27 -7.95
N ARG A 7 1.01 23.04 -8.01
CA ARG A 7 1.62 22.04 -7.11
C ARG A 7 1.86 22.67 -5.75
N SER A 8 0.85 22.52 -4.89
CA SER A 8 0.93 22.82 -3.46
C SER A 8 2.01 21.94 -2.85
N GLY A 9 3.21 22.51 -2.64
CA GLY A 9 4.46 21.81 -2.33
C GLY A 9 4.57 21.14 -0.96
N GLY A 10 3.46 20.68 -0.37
CA GLY A 10 3.45 19.81 0.81
C GLY A 10 2.77 18.46 0.56
N HIS A 11 1.91 18.36 -0.46
CA HIS A 11 1.33 17.07 -0.87
C HIS A 11 2.30 16.25 -1.73
N ASP A 12 3.17 16.92 -2.49
CA ASP A 12 4.20 16.26 -3.29
C ASP A 12 5.20 15.52 -2.37
N ASP A 13 5.58 16.10 -1.23
CA ASP A 13 6.56 15.48 -0.30
C ASP A 13 5.98 14.24 0.41
N ALA A 14 4.75 14.31 0.93
CA ALA A 14 4.11 13.16 1.58
C ALA A 14 3.91 11.97 0.61
N ALA A 15 3.63 12.25 -0.66
CA ALA A 15 3.52 11.20 -1.68
C ALA A 15 4.89 10.56 -1.99
N LEU A 16 5.96 11.35 -1.98
CA LEU A 16 7.32 10.85 -2.15
C LEU A 16 7.74 9.96 -0.97
N ASP A 17 7.44 10.38 0.26
CA ASP A 17 7.68 9.58 1.47
C ASP A 17 6.92 8.25 1.43
N GLU A 18 5.67 8.25 0.95
CA GLU A 18 4.87 7.04 0.80
C GLU A 18 5.44 6.08 -0.27
N ILE A 19 5.96 6.63 -1.38
CA ILE A 19 6.62 5.84 -2.43
C ILE A 19 7.90 5.19 -1.88
N GLU A 20 8.73 5.95 -1.16
CA GLU A 20 9.95 5.44 -0.54
C GLU A 20 9.63 4.30 0.44
N LEU A 21 8.69 4.54 1.37
CA LEU A 21 8.24 3.53 2.34
C LEU A 21 7.68 2.27 1.66
N THR A 22 6.85 2.44 0.63
CA THR A 22 6.28 1.31 -0.12
C THR A 22 7.37 0.48 -0.80
N GLY A 23 8.38 1.15 -1.37
CA GLY A 23 9.53 0.48 -1.98
C GLY A 23 10.32 -0.37 -0.99
N GLU A 24 10.61 0.19 0.20
CA GLU A 24 11.31 -0.53 1.27
C GLU A 24 10.52 -1.77 1.73
N LEU A 25 9.21 -1.64 1.92
CA LEU A 25 8.35 -2.75 2.33
C LEU A 25 8.26 -3.86 1.28
N MET A 26 8.20 -3.51 -0.01
CA MET A 26 8.24 -4.51 -1.10
C MET A 26 9.54 -5.32 -1.06
N ILE A 27 10.68 -4.65 -0.91
CA ILE A 27 12.00 -5.32 -0.84
C ILE A 27 12.06 -6.22 0.40
N ALA A 28 11.71 -5.70 1.58
CA ALA A 28 11.70 -6.45 2.83
C ALA A 28 10.78 -7.69 2.75
N ALA A 29 9.59 -7.54 2.15
CA ALA A 29 8.68 -8.66 1.92
C ALA A 29 9.27 -9.69 0.95
N THR A 30 9.94 -9.26 -0.12
CA THR A 30 10.57 -10.20 -1.07
C THR A 30 11.76 -10.95 -0.47
N ALA A 31 12.51 -10.31 0.43
CA ALA A 31 13.65 -10.88 1.13
C ALA A 31 13.25 -11.71 2.37
N SER A 32 11.99 -11.57 2.83
CA SER A 32 11.46 -12.33 3.94
C SER A 32 11.48 -13.83 3.63
N THR A 33 11.96 -14.62 4.60
CA THR A 33 11.97 -16.08 4.56
C THR A 33 10.64 -16.70 4.98
N GLY A 34 9.63 -15.87 5.28
CA GLY A 34 8.28 -16.33 5.58
C GLY A 34 7.64 -17.09 4.41
N GLU A 35 6.71 -17.99 4.73
CA GLU A 35 5.99 -18.76 3.72
C GLU A 35 5.14 -17.83 2.85
N ARG A 36 5.40 -17.86 1.53
CA ARG A 36 4.62 -17.10 0.56
C ARG A 36 3.30 -17.81 0.32
N LEU A 37 2.22 -17.04 0.24
CA LEU A 37 0.95 -17.57 -0.23
C LEU A 37 1.13 -18.15 -1.65
N PRO A 38 0.54 -19.31 -1.94
CA PRO A 38 0.49 -19.81 -3.31
C PRO A 38 -0.32 -18.82 -4.16
N THR A 39 0.02 -18.71 -5.44
CA THR A 39 -0.53 -17.70 -6.35
C THR A 39 -2.05 -17.71 -6.40
N GLU A 40 -2.65 -18.90 -6.35
CA GLU A 40 -4.10 -19.09 -6.41
C GLU A 40 -4.84 -18.53 -5.18
N ARG A 41 -4.13 -18.35 -4.06
CA ARG A 41 -4.67 -17.81 -2.80
C ARG A 41 -4.45 -16.31 -2.65
N ILE A 42 -3.66 -15.69 -3.52
CA ILE A 42 -3.39 -14.24 -3.47
C ILE A 42 -4.68 -13.47 -3.73
N ASP A 43 -5.42 -13.84 -4.78
CA ASP A 43 -6.67 -13.17 -5.15
C ASP A 43 -7.71 -13.22 -4.03
N GLU A 44 -7.83 -14.36 -3.34
CA GLU A 44 -8.76 -14.51 -2.21
C GLU A 44 -8.44 -13.53 -1.08
N VAL A 45 -7.15 -13.39 -0.71
CA VAL A 45 -6.74 -12.46 0.35
C VAL A 45 -6.89 -11.00 -0.07
N LEU A 46 -6.58 -10.67 -1.34
CA LEU A 46 -6.73 -9.31 -1.85
C LEU A 46 -8.19 -8.89 -1.89
N LEU A 47 -9.09 -9.76 -2.33
CA LEU A 47 -10.52 -9.47 -2.42
C LEU A 47 -11.21 -9.45 -1.05
N ASP A 48 -10.78 -10.31 -0.12
CA ASP A 48 -11.27 -10.34 1.26
C ASP A 48 -10.94 -9.05 2.04
N ARG A 49 -9.78 -8.44 1.78
CA ARG A 49 -9.39 -7.15 2.38
C ARG A 49 -10.13 -5.95 1.78
N VAL A 50 -10.70 -6.09 0.58
CA VAL A 50 -11.47 -5.03 -0.09
C VAL A 50 -12.92 -5.00 0.39
N ASP A 51 -13.38 -5.98 1.19
CA ASP A 51 -14.69 -5.91 1.83
C ASP A 51 -14.66 -4.88 2.99
N PRO A 52 -15.26 -3.69 2.81
CA PRO A 52 -15.21 -2.63 3.83
C PRO A 52 -15.90 -3.05 5.13
N ALA A 53 -16.78 -4.05 5.09
CA ALA A 53 -17.49 -4.55 6.27
C ALA A 53 -16.59 -5.37 7.22
N ARG A 54 -15.43 -5.84 6.73
CA ARG A 54 -14.47 -6.62 7.52
C ARG A 54 -13.33 -5.76 8.09
N THR A 55 -12.89 -4.74 7.34
CA THR A 55 -11.84 -3.81 7.77
C THR A 55 -12.26 -2.92 8.95
N GLU A 56 -13.55 -2.63 9.12
CA GLU A 56 -14.06 -1.91 10.31
C GLU A 56 -14.08 -2.77 11.59
N ARG A 57 -14.10 -4.11 11.49
CA ARG A 57 -14.18 -5.01 12.66
C ARG A 57 -12.82 -5.36 13.27
N GLU A 58 -11.72 -5.03 12.60
CA GLU A 58 -10.36 -5.35 13.05
C GLU A 58 -9.68 -4.16 13.76
N GLY A 59 -10.38 -3.02 13.87
CA GLY A 59 -9.94 -1.82 14.62
C GLY A 59 -10.43 -1.73 16.08
N ASP A 60 -11.15 -2.75 16.57
CA ASP A 60 -11.63 -2.85 17.96
C ASP A 60 -11.32 -4.25 18.50
N GLY A 61 -10.10 -4.45 19.00
CA GLY A 61 -9.61 -5.71 19.57
C GLY A 61 -8.27 -5.55 20.27
#